data_AF-A0A553Q955-F1
#
_entry.id   AF-A0A553Q955-F1
#
_cell.length_a   1.000
_cell.length_b   1.000
_cell.length_c   1.000
_cell.angle_alpha   90.00
_cell.angle_beta   90.00
_cell.angle_gamma   90.00
#
_symmetry.space_group_name_H-M   'P 1'
#
loop_
_entity.id
_entity.type
_entity.pdbx_description
1 polymer ?
#
loop_
_entity_poly.entity_id
_entity_poly.type
_entity_poly.pdbx_seq_one_letter_code
_entity_poly.pdbx_strand_id
1 'polypeptide(L)'
;RCVLFLHRCDGHDDCGDYSDERGCVCSLGELQCPGDKCVPAEKVCDGHRDCPSGIDELICPVKGCSQYEFACTSGQCVPLAWRCDGETDCLDATDEKHCSRSCQSNQFLCQSGDQCVLYQLLCDGTPQCRDGSDESVDNCGSTRIPPCPGSFSCDNRTCVNISCVCNGVPDCPKGEDELLC
;
A
#
# COMPACT_ATOMS: atom_id res chain seq x y z
N ARG A 1 -16.24 43.72 39.18
CA ARG A 1 -14.91 44.36 39.00
C ARG A 1 -14.61 44.31 37.51
N CYS A 2 -14.05 45.36 36.90
CA CYS A 2 -13.82 45.39 35.45
C CYS A 2 -12.36 44.99 35.18
N VAL A 3 -12.16 43.95 34.40
CA VAL A 3 -10.85 43.56 33.86
C VAL A 3 -10.78 43.94 32.39
N LEU A 4 -9.57 44.15 31.87
CA LEU A 4 -9.34 44.45 30.46
C LEU A 4 -9.75 43.24 29.61
N PHE A 5 -10.15 43.46 28.37
CA PHE A 5 -10.54 42.36 27.47
C PHE A 5 -9.40 41.35 27.24
N LEU A 6 -8.14 41.80 27.32
CA LEU A 6 -6.95 40.97 27.20
C LEU A 6 -6.71 40.08 28.42
N HIS A 7 -7.31 40.42 29.57
CA HIS A 7 -7.25 39.69 30.83
C HIS A 7 -8.44 38.75 30.98
N ARG A 8 -9.04 38.36 29.85
CA ARG A 8 -10.10 37.36 29.79
C ARG A 8 -9.51 36.17 29.09
N CYS A 9 -9.44 35.03 29.78
CA CYS A 9 -8.78 33.82 29.30
C CYS A 9 -7.26 33.96 29.13
N ASP A 10 -6.60 34.70 30.03
CA ASP A 10 -5.14 34.88 30.02
C ASP A 10 -4.42 33.98 31.04
N GLY A 11 -5.18 33.14 31.75
CA GLY A 11 -4.67 32.19 32.73
C GLY A 11 -4.50 32.79 34.13
N HIS A 12 -4.89 34.04 34.37
CA HIS A 12 -4.75 34.73 35.64
C HIS A 12 -6.12 35.15 36.22
N ASP A 13 -6.28 35.03 37.54
CA ASP A 13 -7.48 35.51 38.25
C ASP A 13 -7.37 37.01 38.51
N ASP A 14 -7.68 37.83 37.51
CA ASP A 14 -7.66 39.29 37.57
C ASP A 14 -8.95 39.86 38.19
N CYS A 15 -10.06 39.12 38.11
CA CYS A 15 -11.32 39.53 38.73
C CYS A 15 -11.39 39.22 40.23
N GLY A 16 -10.66 38.20 40.71
CA GLY A 16 -10.62 37.70 42.09
C GLY A 16 -11.71 36.67 42.43
N ASP A 17 -12.56 36.35 41.46
CA ASP A 17 -13.62 35.34 41.53
C ASP A 17 -13.54 34.29 40.39
N TYR A 18 -12.42 34.27 39.65
CA TYR A 18 -12.13 33.36 38.53
C TYR A 18 -13.18 33.42 37.39
N SER A 19 -13.98 34.48 37.34
CA SER A 19 -15.02 34.69 36.33
C SER A 19 -14.48 35.10 34.97
N ASP A 20 -13.27 35.67 34.93
CA ASP A 20 -12.50 36.00 33.73
C ASP A 20 -11.89 34.78 33.05
N GLU A 21 -11.66 33.71 33.80
CA GLU A 21 -11.10 32.44 33.31
C GLU A 21 -12.18 31.34 33.13
N ARG A 22 -13.45 31.67 33.34
CA ARG A 22 -14.56 30.71 33.26
C ARG A 22 -15.31 30.79 31.94
N GLY A 23 -15.51 29.65 31.28
CA GLY A 23 -16.27 29.58 30.03
C GLY A 23 -15.49 30.13 28.85
N CYS A 24 -14.16 30.05 28.92
CA CYS A 24 -13.26 30.38 27.83
C CYS A 24 -13.44 29.36 26.72
N VAL A 25 -13.75 29.84 25.52
CA VAL A 25 -13.76 29.02 24.31
C VAL A 25 -12.41 29.24 23.65
N CYS A 26 -11.61 28.17 23.58
CA CYS A 26 -10.31 28.24 22.92
C CYS A 26 -10.47 28.64 21.45
N SER A 27 -9.49 29.34 20.89
CA SER A 27 -9.56 29.86 19.52
C SER A 27 -9.64 28.70 18.52
N LEU A 28 -10.10 28.99 17.29
CA LEU A 28 -10.12 28.00 16.20
C LEU A 28 -8.73 27.40 16.00
N GLY A 29 -8.57 26.12 16.34
CA GLY A 29 -7.29 25.39 16.25
C GLY A 29 -6.57 25.18 17.59
N GLU A 30 -7.19 25.49 18.73
CA GLU A 30 -6.63 25.20 20.06
C GLU A 30 -7.47 24.11 20.76
N LEU A 31 -6.80 23.19 21.45
CA LEU A 31 -7.43 22.15 22.25
C LEU A 31 -7.76 22.70 23.65
N GLN A 32 -9.02 22.53 24.07
CA GLN A 32 -9.47 22.91 25.40
C GLN A 32 -9.22 21.78 26.40
N CYS A 33 -8.33 22.01 27.38
CA CYS A 33 -8.12 21.11 28.49
C CYS A 33 -9.27 21.18 29.51
N PRO A 34 -9.49 20.12 30.31
CA PRO A 34 -10.29 20.20 31.52
C PRO A 34 -9.68 21.23 32.49
N GLY A 35 -10.41 22.30 32.78
CA GLY A 35 -9.93 23.43 33.60
C GLY A 35 -9.54 24.68 32.81
N ASP A 36 -10.20 24.94 31.68
CA ASP A 36 -10.15 26.18 30.90
C ASP A 36 -8.76 26.56 30.32
N LYS A 37 -7.75 25.68 30.43
CA LYS A 37 -6.45 25.84 29.75
C LYS A 37 -6.56 25.51 28.26
N CYS A 38 -6.05 26.38 27.40
CA CYS A 38 -5.97 26.15 25.95
C CYS A 38 -4.55 25.73 25.54
N VAL A 39 -4.46 24.69 24.71
CA VAL A 39 -3.21 24.19 24.12
C VAL A 39 -3.23 24.46 22.62
N PRO A 40 -2.23 25.15 22.05
CA PRO A 40 -2.12 25.36 20.60
C PRO A 40 -2.09 24.03 19.85
N ALA A 41 -2.70 23.93 18.66
CA ALA A 41 -2.64 22.70 17.83
C ALA A 41 -1.22 22.15 17.63
N GLU A 42 -0.19 23.02 17.59
CA GLU A 42 1.22 22.60 17.45
C GLU A 42 1.74 21.80 18.64
N LYS A 43 1.14 22.03 19.82
CA LYS A 43 1.43 21.34 21.09
C LYS A 43 0.43 20.24 21.43
N VAL A 44 -0.54 20.01 20.54
CA VAL A 44 -1.42 18.85 20.67
C VAL A 44 -0.67 17.66 20.08
N CYS A 45 -0.50 16.62 20.89
CA CYS A 45 0.21 15.40 20.52
C CYS A 45 1.70 15.58 20.26
N ASP A 46 2.36 16.60 20.82
CA ASP A 46 3.78 16.88 20.62
C ASP A 46 4.70 15.98 21.48
N GLY A 47 4.12 15.07 22.26
CA GLY A 47 4.84 14.16 23.14
C GLY A 47 5.13 14.77 24.52
N HIS A 48 4.66 15.99 24.78
CA HIS A 48 4.73 16.65 26.06
C HIS A 48 3.34 16.78 26.66
N ARG A 49 3.23 16.60 27.97
CA ARG A 49 1.97 16.85 28.69
C ARG A 49 1.84 18.33 28.99
N ASP A 50 1.26 19.07 28.05
CA ASP A 50 0.87 20.46 28.22
C ASP A 50 -0.48 20.59 28.96
N CYS A 51 -1.44 19.67 28.84
CA CYS A 51 -2.62 19.69 29.72
C CYS A 51 -2.34 19.06 31.10
N PRO A 52 -2.94 19.58 32.19
CA PRO A 52 -2.85 18.96 33.51
C PRO A 52 -3.48 17.56 33.55
N SER A 53 -4.47 17.29 32.69
CA SER A 53 -5.06 15.96 32.51
C SER A 53 -4.32 15.10 31.48
N GLY A 54 -3.35 15.67 30.75
CA GLY A 54 -2.66 15.02 29.62
C GLY A 54 -3.57 14.73 28.43
N ILE A 55 -4.73 15.40 28.31
CA ILE A 55 -5.72 15.10 27.27
C ILE A 55 -5.22 15.42 25.86
N ASP A 56 -4.33 16.40 25.79
CA ASP A 56 -3.51 16.78 24.63
C ASP A 56 -2.68 15.64 24.06
N GLU A 57 -2.39 14.61 24.86
CA GLU A 57 -1.63 13.42 24.47
C GLU A 57 -2.48 12.12 24.49
N LEU A 58 -3.74 12.18 24.94
CA LEU A 58 -4.61 10.99 25.12
C LEU A 58 -5.47 10.68 23.90
N ILE A 59 -5.94 11.70 23.19
CA ILE A 59 -6.83 11.55 22.02
C ILE A 59 -6.16 12.20 20.82
N CYS A 60 -5.00 11.65 20.48
CA CYS A 60 -4.31 12.01 19.27
C CYS A 60 -4.96 11.28 18.09
N PRO A 61 -5.31 11.96 16.97
CA PRO A 61 -5.41 11.25 15.71
C PRO A 61 -4.10 10.49 15.56
N VAL A 62 -4.17 9.19 15.27
CA VAL A 62 -2.99 8.33 15.22
C VAL A 62 -1.91 9.06 14.43
N LYS A 63 -0.93 9.63 15.15
CA LYS A 63 0.26 10.26 14.58
C LYS A 63 1.05 9.10 14.01
N GLY A 64 0.68 8.70 12.81
CA GLY A 64 1.13 7.45 12.24
C GLY A 64 1.24 7.59 10.75
N CYS A 65 1.90 8.66 10.30
CA CYS A 65 2.32 8.88 8.93
C CYS A 65 1.32 9.63 8.03
N SER A 66 1.86 10.39 7.08
CA SER A 66 1.13 11.10 6.03
C SER A 66 0.31 10.12 5.18
N GLN A 67 -0.68 10.61 4.44
CA GLN A 67 -1.45 9.79 3.48
C GLN A 67 -0.58 9.08 2.42
N TYR A 68 0.67 9.52 2.26
CA TYR A 68 1.67 8.96 1.34
C TYR A 68 2.72 8.11 2.06
N GLU A 69 2.48 7.71 3.31
CA GLU A 69 3.43 7.00 4.15
C GLU A 69 2.73 5.82 4.86
N PHE A 70 3.46 4.71 5.00
CA PHE A 70 3.04 3.51 5.70
C PHE A 70 3.59 3.50 7.13
N ALA A 71 2.72 3.16 8.08
CA ALA A 71 3.07 3.00 9.49
C ALA A 71 3.57 1.58 9.77
N CYS A 72 4.85 1.46 10.12
CA CYS A 72 5.43 0.24 10.64
C CYS A 72 4.83 -0.12 12.01
N THR A 73 4.78 -1.41 12.35
CA THR A 73 4.39 -1.85 13.71
C THR A 73 5.38 -1.36 14.78
N SER A 74 6.63 -1.07 14.39
CA SER A 74 7.63 -0.43 15.25
C SER A 74 7.34 1.04 15.56
N GLY A 75 6.35 1.66 14.91
CA GLY A 75 6.02 3.08 15.05
C GLY A 75 6.80 4.02 14.12
N GLN A 76 7.65 3.48 13.23
CA GLN A 76 8.33 4.24 12.18
C GLN A 76 7.38 4.49 10.99
N CYS A 77 7.57 5.63 10.32
CA CYS A 77 6.91 5.96 9.06
C CYS A 77 7.87 5.79 7.90
N VAL A 78 7.45 5.02 6.90
CA VAL A 78 8.17 4.87 5.62
C VAL A 78 7.27 5.35 4.49
N PRO A 79 7.80 5.85 3.36
CA PRO A 79 7.00 6.11 2.17
C PRO A 79 6.12 4.91 1.80
N LEU A 80 4.89 5.16 1.38
CA LEU A 80 3.96 4.09 0.99
C LEU A 80 4.48 3.28 -0.21
N ALA A 81 5.39 3.88 -0.99
CA ALA A 81 6.11 3.24 -2.08
C ALA A 81 7.13 2.19 -1.63
N TRP A 82 7.60 2.27 -0.38
CA TRP A 82 8.55 1.33 0.24
C TRP A 82 7.84 0.14 0.91
N ARG A 83 6.51 0.18 0.95
CA ARG A 83 5.76 -0.98 1.41
C ARG A 83 5.82 -2.07 0.33
N CYS A 84 6.36 -3.25 0.67
CA CYS A 84 6.49 -4.40 -0.22
C CYS A 84 7.44 -4.15 -1.40
N ASP A 85 8.45 -3.30 -1.25
CA ASP A 85 9.39 -2.99 -2.32
C ASP A 85 10.56 -3.98 -2.43
N GLY A 86 10.66 -4.89 -1.45
CA GLY A 86 11.69 -5.93 -1.38
C GLY A 86 12.90 -5.54 -0.53
N GLU A 87 12.96 -4.31 0.00
CA GLU A 87 13.94 -3.89 0.98
C GLU A 87 13.30 -3.77 2.37
N THR A 88 14.10 -3.92 3.41
CA THR A 88 13.61 -3.82 4.79
C THR A 88 13.84 -2.42 5.31
N ASP A 89 12.86 -1.54 5.15
CA ASP A 89 12.91 -0.15 5.58
C ASP A 89 12.31 0.06 6.97
N CYS A 90 11.37 -0.78 7.40
CA CYS A 90 10.94 -0.82 8.79
C CYS A 90 11.95 -1.57 9.67
N LEU A 91 12.24 -1.02 10.85
CA LEU A 91 13.03 -1.68 11.90
C LEU A 91 12.55 -3.09 12.26
N ASP A 92 11.24 -3.33 12.17
CA ASP A 92 10.61 -4.64 12.44
C ASP A 92 10.24 -5.41 11.16
N ALA A 93 10.72 -4.97 9.99
CA ALA A 93 10.40 -5.52 8.68
C ALA A 93 8.88 -5.63 8.40
N THR A 94 8.09 -4.73 8.99
CA THR A 94 6.62 -4.80 8.87
C THR A 94 6.14 -4.34 7.49
N ASP A 95 6.84 -3.40 6.88
CA ASP A 95 6.69 -3.00 5.48
C ASP A 95 6.71 -4.18 4.51
N GLU A 96 7.53 -5.20 4.81
CA GLU A 96 7.65 -6.42 4.02
C GLU A 96 6.79 -7.59 4.54
N LYS A 97 6.11 -7.43 5.69
CA LYS A 97 5.24 -8.46 6.29
C LYS A 97 3.77 -8.24 5.90
N HIS A 98 3.04 -9.34 5.67
CA HIS A 98 1.63 -9.27 5.24
C HIS A 98 1.41 -8.37 4.02
N CYS A 99 2.39 -8.37 3.12
CA CYS A 99 2.19 -8.00 1.75
C CYS A 99 1.26 -9.04 1.11
N SER A 100 -0.05 -8.90 1.34
CA SER A 100 -1.02 -9.28 0.33
C SER A 100 -0.72 -8.39 -0.86
N ARG A 101 0.32 -8.71 -1.65
CA ARG A 101 0.60 -8.07 -2.91
C ARG A 101 -0.67 -8.30 -3.73
N SER A 102 -1.59 -7.36 -3.68
CA SER A 102 -2.51 -7.15 -4.79
C SER A 102 -1.60 -6.69 -5.90
N CYS A 103 -1.06 -7.67 -6.62
CA CYS A 103 -0.36 -7.39 -7.85
C CYS A 103 -1.26 -6.48 -8.69
N GLN A 104 -0.65 -5.62 -9.51
CA GLN A 104 -1.43 -4.71 -10.34
C GLN A 104 -2.46 -5.51 -11.14
N SER A 105 -3.54 -4.87 -11.60
CA SER A 105 -4.65 -5.57 -12.28
C SER A 105 -4.22 -6.42 -13.49
N ASN A 106 -3.01 -6.21 -14.02
CA ASN A 106 -2.39 -6.94 -15.11
C ASN A 106 -1.27 -7.94 -14.68
N GLN A 107 -1.21 -8.30 -13.40
CA GLN A 107 -0.19 -9.17 -12.83
C GLN A 107 -0.79 -10.34 -12.04
N PHE A 108 -0.13 -11.48 -12.14
CA PHE A 108 -0.37 -12.70 -11.38
C PHE A 108 0.58 -12.78 -10.18
N LEU A 109 0.05 -13.18 -9.02
CA LEU A 109 0.83 -13.41 -7.80
C LEU A 109 1.36 -14.84 -7.79
N CYS A 110 2.68 -15.02 -7.78
CA CYS A 110 3.31 -16.33 -7.65
C CYS A 110 2.77 -17.08 -6.42
N GLN A 111 2.71 -18.41 -6.48
CA GLN A 111 2.22 -19.25 -5.37
C GLN A 111 3.00 -19.03 -4.08
N SER A 112 4.29 -18.65 -4.18
CA SER A 112 5.14 -18.27 -3.04
C SER A 112 4.61 -17.06 -2.28
N GLY A 113 3.82 -16.19 -2.91
CA GLY A 113 3.29 -14.96 -2.34
C GLY A 113 4.25 -13.77 -2.38
N ASP A 114 5.51 -13.99 -2.75
CA ASP A 114 6.57 -12.98 -2.66
C ASP A 114 6.79 -12.18 -3.96
N GLN A 115 6.31 -12.71 -5.10
CA GLN A 115 6.62 -12.18 -6.43
C GLN A 115 5.37 -12.05 -7.31
N CYS A 116 5.31 -10.97 -8.09
CA CYS A 116 4.28 -10.74 -9.10
C CYS A 116 4.89 -10.88 -10.50
N VAL A 117 4.21 -11.58 -11.40
CA VAL A 117 4.56 -11.70 -12.82
C VAL A 117 3.45 -11.07 -13.65
N LEU A 118 3.73 -10.59 -14.85
CA LEU A 118 2.68 -10.05 -15.71
C LEU A 118 1.82 -11.20 -16.25
N TYR A 119 0.51 -11.02 -16.41
CA TYR A 119 -0.35 -12.08 -16.99
C TYR A 119 0.09 -12.52 -18.39
N GLN A 120 0.78 -11.65 -19.14
CA GLN A 120 1.37 -11.96 -20.45
C GLN A 120 2.57 -12.90 -20.40
N LEU A 121 3.21 -13.04 -19.23
CA LEU A 121 4.32 -13.96 -18.98
C LEU A 121 3.82 -15.23 -18.28
N LEU A 122 2.53 -15.30 -17.94
CA LEU A 122 1.95 -16.49 -17.34
C LEU A 122 1.85 -17.60 -18.40
N CYS A 123 2.42 -18.77 -18.13
CA CYS A 123 2.43 -19.91 -19.06
C CYS A 123 3.13 -19.60 -20.40
N ASP A 124 4.17 -18.76 -20.37
CA ASP A 124 4.99 -18.39 -21.53
C ASP A 124 6.11 -19.39 -21.83
N GLY A 125 6.22 -20.46 -21.04
CA GLY A 125 7.22 -21.52 -21.18
C GLY A 125 8.54 -21.19 -20.49
N THR A 126 8.64 -20.05 -19.81
CA THR A 126 9.82 -19.63 -19.06
C THR A 126 9.42 -19.39 -17.61
N PRO A 127 10.18 -19.87 -16.62
CA PRO A 127 9.85 -19.59 -15.22
C PRO A 127 10.33 -18.17 -14.86
N GLN A 128 9.40 -17.26 -14.61
CA GLN A 128 9.66 -15.97 -13.99
C GLN A 128 9.49 -16.05 -12.47
N CYS A 129 8.53 -16.82 -11.96
CA CYS A 129 8.40 -17.04 -10.52
C CYS A 129 9.60 -17.84 -9.99
N ARG A 130 10.10 -17.46 -8.80
CA ARG A 130 11.17 -18.20 -8.11
C ARG A 130 10.83 -19.68 -7.88
N ASP A 131 9.56 -19.98 -7.67
CA ASP A 131 9.00 -21.32 -7.49
C ASP A 131 8.51 -21.95 -8.82
N GLY A 132 8.58 -21.22 -9.94
CA GLY A 132 8.09 -21.66 -11.24
C GLY A 132 6.56 -21.84 -11.31
N SER A 133 5.84 -21.27 -10.35
CA SER A 133 4.39 -21.45 -10.23
C SER A 133 3.57 -20.76 -11.33
N ASP A 134 4.19 -19.80 -12.03
CA ASP A 134 3.69 -19.21 -13.27
C ASP A 134 3.64 -20.18 -14.45
N GLU A 135 4.46 -21.23 -14.40
CA GLU A 135 4.49 -22.34 -15.38
C GLU A 135 3.88 -23.63 -14.81
N SER A 136 3.30 -23.56 -13.61
CA SER A 136 2.71 -24.74 -12.98
C SER A 136 1.42 -25.17 -13.66
N VAL A 137 1.24 -26.48 -13.80
CA VAL A 137 0.05 -27.11 -14.35
C VAL A 137 -1.22 -26.74 -13.55
N ASP A 138 -1.10 -26.52 -12.25
CA ASP A 138 -2.22 -26.08 -11.39
C ASP A 138 -2.74 -24.69 -11.77
N ASN A 139 -1.88 -23.85 -12.33
CA ASN A 139 -2.14 -22.45 -12.59
C ASN A 139 -2.42 -22.16 -14.08
N CYS A 140 -1.73 -22.90 -14.97
CA CYS A 140 -1.99 -22.89 -16.40
C CYS A 140 -3.18 -23.76 -16.83
N GLY A 141 -3.71 -24.59 -15.91
CA GLY A 141 -4.75 -25.58 -16.19
C GLY A 141 -4.24 -26.69 -17.10
N SER A 142 -4.53 -27.96 -16.77
CA SER A 142 -4.05 -29.12 -17.53
C SER A 142 -4.59 -29.26 -18.97
N THR A 143 -5.17 -28.22 -19.58
CA THR A 143 -5.77 -28.32 -20.92
C THR A 143 -5.72 -26.98 -21.64
N ARG A 144 -4.78 -26.89 -22.59
CA ARG A 144 -4.60 -25.87 -23.65
C ARG A 144 -3.91 -24.57 -23.25
N ILE A 145 -2.62 -24.66 -22.99
CA ILE A 145 -1.68 -23.66 -23.50
C ILE A 145 -1.61 -23.90 -25.03
N PRO A 146 -1.97 -22.93 -25.90
CA PRO A 146 -1.43 -22.94 -27.25
C PRO A 146 0.10 -22.86 -27.09
N PRO A 147 0.87 -23.87 -27.54
CA PRO A 147 2.33 -23.91 -27.34
C PRO A 147 3.11 -22.71 -27.88
N CYS A 148 2.42 -21.75 -28.50
CA CYS A 148 3.00 -20.57 -29.13
C CYS A 148 1.98 -19.41 -29.05
N PRO A 149 2.19 -18.35 -28.24
CA PRO A 149 1.38 -17.15 -28.30
C PRO A 149 1.64 -16.44 -29.64
N GLY A 150 0.65 -16.46 -30.54
CA GLY A 150 0.75 -15.83 -31.85
C GLY A 150 1.44 -16.66 -32.95
N SER A 151 1.59 -17.97 -32.73
CA SER A 151 2.18 -18.91 -33.72
C SER A 151 1.37 -20.21 -33.77
N PHE A 152 1.46 -20.96 -34.86
CA PHE A 152 0.84 -22.27 -34.99
C PHE A 152 1.71 -23.37 -34.38
N SER A 153 1.11 -24.26 -33.61
CA SER A 153 1.81 -25.36 -32.96
C SER A 153 1.65 -26.66 -33.74
N CYS A 154 2.76 -27.21 -34.18
CA CYS A 154 2.85 -28.56 -34.73
C CYS A 154 2.61 -29.61 -33.63
N ASP A 155 2.12 -30.81 -33.97
CA ASP A 155 1.85 -31.98 -33.11
C ASP A 155 3.06 -32.38 -32.25
N ASN A 156 4.27 -32.05 -32.70
CA ASN A 156 5.52 -32.27 -31.95
C ASN A 156 5.99 -31.05 -31.13
N ARG A 157 5.10 -30.10 -30.79
CA ARG A 157 5.41 -28.86 -30.04
C ARG A 157 6.44 -27.95 -30.74
N THR A 158 6.60 -28.07 -32.05
CA THR A 158 7.36 -27.12 -32.86
C THR A 158 6.48 -25.93 -33.20
N CYS A 159 6.98 -24.71 -33.02
CA CYS A 159 6.24 -23.48 -33.31
C CYS A 159 6.63 -22.94 -34.68
N VAL A 160 5.63 -22.70 -35.53
CA VAL A 160 5.78 -22.02 -36.81
C VAL A 160 4.91 -20.76 -36.82
N ASN A 161 5.31 -19.72 -37.56
CA ASN A 161 4.56 -18.45 -37.56
C ASN A 161 3.14 -18.65 -38.13
N ILE A 162 2.16 -17.82 -37.76
CA ILE A 162 0.82 -17.86 -38.39
C ILE A 162 0.90 -17.62 -39.91
N SER A 163 1.89 -16.86 -40.40
CA SER A 163 2.14 -16.69 -41.83
C SER A 163 2.63 -17.97 -42.54
N CYS A 164 3.01 -18.98 -41.77
CA CYS A 164 3.43 -20.31 -42.23
C CYS A 164 2.30 -21.34 -42.19
N VAL A 165 1.05 -20.89 -41.98
CA VAL A 165 -0.13 -21.76 -42.02
C VAL A 165 -0.84 -21.52 -43.35
N CYS A 166 -1.13 -22.59 -44.09
CA CYS A 166 -1.79 -22.52 -45.40
C CYS A 166 -1.05 -21.66 -46.42
N ASN A 167 0.28 -21.64 -46.37
CA ASN A 167 1.12 -20.88 -47.29
C ASN A 167 1.59 -21.74 -48.49
N GLY A 168 1.19 -23.01 -48.55
CA GLY A 168 1.57 -23.97 -49.60
C GLY A 168 2.96 -24.59 -49.42
N VAL A 169 3.61 -24.36 -48.27
CA VAL A 169 4.92 -24.88 -47.90
C VAL A 169 4.79 -25.65 -46.58
N PRO A 170 5.20 -26.94 -46.51
CA PRO A 170 5.17 -27.68 -45.26
C PRO A 170 6.27 -27.19 -44.33
N ASP A 171 5.92 -26.30 -43.41
CA ASP A 171 6.78 -25.72 -42.38
C ASP A 171 6.76 -26.58 -41.09
N CYS A 172 5.73 -27.41 -40.85
CA CYS A 172 5.75 -28.42 -39.78
C CYS A 172 6.39 -29.75 -40.23
N PRO A 173 6.99 -30.53 -39.31
CA PRO A 173 7.66 -31.80 -39.63
C PRO A 173 6.75 -32.89 -40.23
N LYS A 174 5.42 -32.76 -40.04
CA LYS A 174 4.40 -33.62 -40.64
C LYS A 174 3.56 -32.91 -41.72
N GLY A 175 3.89 -31.67 -42.08
CA GLY A 175 3.12 -30.84 -43.03
C GLY A 175 1.70 -30.53 -42.56
N GLU A 176 1.45 -30.63 -41.26
CA GLU A 176 0.14 -30.46 -40.61
C GLU A 176 -0.39 -29.03 -40.66
N ASP A 177 0.50 -28.07 -40.82
CA ASP A 177 0.25 -26.66 -41.13
C ASP A 177 -0.46 -26.46 -42.49
N GLU A 178 -0.49 -27.49 -43.35
CA GLU A 178 -1.09 -27.47 -44.69
C GLU A 178 -2.23 -28.49 -44.87
N LEU A 179 -2.62 -29.24 -43.82
CA LEU A 179 -3.60 -30.33 -43.93
C LEU A 179 -5.07 -29.91 -43.74
N LEU A 180 -5.33 -28.74 -43.13
CA LEU A 180 -6.67 -28.24 -42.79
C LEU A 180 -6.84 -26.75 -43.16
N CYS A 181 -6.53 -26.48 -44.42
CA CYS A 181 -6.82 -25.27 -45.17
C CYS A 181 -8.00 -25.56 -46.11
#